data_AF-A2TZX4-F1
#
_entry.id   AF-A2TZX4-F1
#
_cell.length_a   1.000
_cell.length_b   1.000
_cell.length_c   1.000
_cell.angle_alpha   90.00
_cell.angle_beta   90.00
_cell.angle_gamma   90.00
#
_symmetry.space_group_name_H-M   'P 1'
#
loop_
_entity.id
_entity.type
_entity.pdbx_description
1 polymer ?
#
loop_
_entity_poly.entity_id
_entity_poly.type
_entity_poly.pdbx_seq_one_letter_code
_entity_poly.pdbx_strand_id
1 'polypeptide(L)'
;MKNQLKNNWKLFLIASLTLGLAPFNPPHLLGKIQWILGGNAFDSEKGMHAADWFDVLLHGLPWLLLIISAILNLFNFKKTK
;
A
#
# COMPACT_ATOMS: atom_id res chain seq x y z
N MET A 1 -6.26 6.34 -17.75
CA MET A 1 -5.60 5.78 -16.54
C MET A 1 -4.57 6.69 -15.89
N LYS A 2 -3.45 7.08 -16.55
CA LYS A 2 -2.40 7.92 -15.91
C LYS A 2 -2.92 9.25 -15.31
N ASN A 3 -3.80 9.96 -16.02
CA ASN A 3 -4.40 11.20 -15.51
C ASN A 3 -5.29 10.97 -14.28
N GLN A 4 -6.01 9.84 -14.22
CA GLN A 4 -6.81 9.47 -13.05
C GLN A 4 -5.91 9.22 -11.84
N LEU A 5 -4.80 8.50 -12.02
CA LEU A 5 -3.84 8.27 -10.92
C LEU A 5 -3.24 9.58 -10.42
N LYS A 6 -2.87 10.50 -11.31
CA LYS A 6 -2.33 11.82 -10.94
C LYS A 6 -3.34 12.68 -10.20
N ASN A 7 -4.57 12.78 -10.70
CA ASN A 7 -5.57 13.71 -10.18
C ASN A 7 -6.22 13.22 -8.88
N ASN A 8 -6.32 11.90 -8.69
CA ASN A 8 -6.94 11.30 -7.50
C ASN A 8 -5.96 11.04 -6.35
N TRP A 9 -4.79 11.67 -6.34
CA TRP A 9 -3.79 11.48 -5.29
C TRP A 9 -4.32 11.74 -3.87
N LYS A 10 -5.25 12.69 -3.71
CA LYS A 10 -5.92 12.98 -2.42
C LYS A 10 -6.76 11.80 -1.93
N LEU A 11 -7.47 11.13 -2.85
CA LEU A 11 -8.23 9.92 -2.51
C LEU A 11 -7.29 8.83 -2.01
N PHE A 12 -6.17 8.61 -2.69
CA PHE A 12 -5.18 7.62 -2.25
C PHE A 12 -4.55 8.00 -0.92
N LEU A 13 -4.29 9.30 -0.68
CA LEU A 13 -3.79 9.78 0.60
C LEU A 13 -4.78 9.48 1.73
N ILE A 14 -6.06 9.85 1.56
CA ILE A 14 -7.09 9.60 2.56
C ILE A 14 -7.26 8.10 2.79
N ALA A 15 -7.30 7.29 1.72
CA ALA A 15 -7.41 5.84 1.82
C ALA A 15 -6.19 5.22 2.53
N SER A 16 -4.97 5.68 2.27
CA SER A 16 -3.75 5.25 2.97
C SER A 16 -3.81 5.60 4.46
N LEU A 17 -4.20 6.83 4.78
CA LEU A 17 -4.27 7.31 6.17
C LEU A 17 -5.47 6.75 6.94
N THR A 18 -6.41 6.06 6.29
CA THR A 18 -7.57 5.43 6.94
C THR A 18 -7.48 3.93 6.82
N LEU A 19 -7.93 3.36 5.69
CA LEU A 19 -7.90 1.93 5.43
C LEU A 19 -6.47 1.37 5.47
N GLY A 20 -5.49 2.06 4.90
CA GLY A 20 -4.12 1.57 4.84
C GLY A 20 -3.38 1.54 6.18
N LEU A 21 -3.84 2.30 7.18
CA LEU A 21 -3.31 2.30 8.54
C LEU A 21 -4.18 1.49 9.52
N ALA A 22 -5.31 0.95 9.08
CA ALA A 22 -6.21 0.23 9.98
C ALA A 22 -5.62 -1.12 10.44
N PRO A 23 -5.92 -1.54 11.69
CA PRO A 23 -6.28 -0.69 12.83
C PRO A 23 -5.10 0.19 13.24
N PHE A 24 -5.34 1.41 13.73
CA PHE A 24 -4.26 2.39 13.89
C PHE A 24 -3.16 2.03 14.90
N ASN A 25 -3.36 1.03 15.77
CA ASN A 25 -2.39 0.62 16.77
C ASN A 25 -2.55 -0.86 17.18
N PRO A 26 -1.74 -1.81 16.67
CA PRO A 26 -0.81 -1.67 15.55
C PRO A 26 -1.48 -1.89 14.17
N PRO A 27 -1.10 -1.14 13.12
CA PRO A 27 -1.54 -1.37 11.74
C PRO A 27 -1.36 -2.80 11.27
N HIS A 28 -2.38 -3.37 10.61
CA HIS A 28 -2.29 -4.72 10.05
C HIS A 28 -1.10 -4.84 9.10
N LEU A 29 -0.92 -3.84 8.25
CA LEU A 29 0.14 -3.82 7.24
C LEU A 29 1.55 -3.94 7.85
N LEU A 30 1.80 -3.33 9.02
CA LEU A 30 3.12 -3.39 9.66
C LEU A 30 3.49 -4.82 10.09
N GLY A 31 2.57 -5.52 10.77
CA GLY A 31 2.77 -6.90 11.18
C GLY A 31 2.96 -7.83 9.98
N LYS A 32 2.17 -7.63 8.91
CA LYS A 32 2.31 -8.46 7.70
C LYS A 32 3.64 -8.22 6.98
N ILE A 33 4.11 -6.97 6.88
CA ILE A 33 5.43 -6.66 6.29
C ILE A 33 6.55 -7.36 7.09
N GLN A 34 6.50 -7.30 8.43
CA GLN A 34 7.46 -7.99 9.27
C GLN A 34 7.42 -9.51 9.06
N TRP A 35 6.23 -10.08 8.90
CA TRP A 35 6.05 -11.51 8.62
C TRP A 35 6.67 -11.93 7.28
N ILE A 36 6.47 -11.13 6.23
CA ILE A 36 7.07 -11.34 4.90
C ILE A 36 8.59 -11.20 4.96
N LEU A 37 9.11 -10.14 5.56
CA LEU A 37 10.56 -9.90 5.68
C LEU A 37 11.26 -10.93 6.57
N GLY A 38 10.54 -11.47 7.56
CA GLY A 38 11.03 -12.55 8.44
C GLY A 38 11.06 -13.93 7.78
N GLY A 39 10.59 -14.08 6.53
CA GLY A 39 10.64 -15.33 5.77
C GLY A 39 9.53 -16.35 6.10
N ASN A 40 8.87 -16.22 7.26
CA ASN A 40 7.84 -17.15 7.72
C ASN A 40 6.54 -17.08 6.88
N ALA A 41 6.32 -16.04 6.08
CA ALA A 41 5.06 -15.87 5.35
C ALA A 41 4.74 -17.02 4.38
N PHE A 42 5.75 -17.74 3.90
CA PHE A 42 5.62 -18.85 2.95
C PHE A 42 5.87 -20.23 3.58
N ASP A 43 6.02 -20.27 4.90
CA ASP A 43 6.21 -21.53 5.62
C ASP A 43 4.95 -22.42 5.53
N SER A 44 5.13 -23.74 5.43
CA SER A 44 4.01 -24.66 5.28
C SER A 44 3.15 -24.81 6.54
N GLU A 45 3.72 -24.54 7.72
CA GLU A 45 3.04 -24.68 9.01
C GLU A 45 2.72 -23.33 9.67
N LYS A 46 3.59 -22.34 9.46
CA LYS A 46 3.54 -21.01 10.10
C LYS A 46 3.34 -19.87 9.09
N GLY A 47 2.95 -20.23 7.87
CA GLY A 47 2.69 -19.32 6.77
C GLY A 47 1.47 -18.44 6.95
N MET A 48 1.38 -17.42 6.12
CA MET A 48 0.22 -16.55 6.04
C MET A 48 -0.95 -17.29 5.39
N HIS A 49 -2.13 -17.18 5.99
CA HIS A 49 -3.36 -17.70 5.41
C HIS A 49 -3.89 -16.73 4.35
N ALA A 50 -4.87 -17.18 3.56
CA ALA A 50 -5.48 -16.35 2.51
C ALA A 50 -5.99 -14.99 3.02
N ALA A 51 -6.56 -14.95 4.24
CA ALA A 51 -7.02 -13.70 4.86
C ALA A 51 -5.85 -12.76 5.19
N ASP A 52 -4.70 -13.28 5.61
CA ASP A 52 -3.53 -12.46 5.90
C ASP A 52 -2.94 -11.85 4.62
N TRP A 53 -2.96 -12.60 3.51
CA TRP A 53 -2.60 -12.08 2.19
C TRP A 53 -3.60 -11.04 1.69
N PHE A 54 -4.88 -11.24 1.98
CA PHE A 54 -5.90 -10.25 1.70
C PHE A 54 -5.67 -8.97 2.52
N ASP A 55 -5.26 -9.07 3.79
CA ASP A 55 -4.87 -7.90 4.59
C ASP A 55 -3.71 -7.12 3.96
N VAL A 56 -2.66 -7.82 3.48
CA VAL A 56 -1.54 -7.18 2.77
C VAL A 56 -2.05 -6.39 1.57
N LEU A 57 -2.91 -7.02 0.77
CA LEU A 57 -3.45 -6.39 -0.43
C LEU A 57 -4.36 -5.21 -0.08
N LEU A 58 -5.33 -5.40 0.81
CA LEU A 58 -6.34 -4.41 1.17
C LEU A 58 -5.71 -3.17 1.81
N HIS A 59 -4.80 -3.36 2.76
CA HIS A 59 -4.17 -2.26 3.47
C HIS A 59 -2.98 -1.68 2.68
N GLY A 60 -2.27 -2.49 1.89
CA GLY A 60 -1.14 -2.06 1.08
C GLY A 60 -1.51 -1.33 -0.22
N LEU A 61 -2.65 -1.67 -0.83
CA LEU A 61 -3.07 -1.11 -2.12
C LEU A 61 -3.21 0.43 -2.11
N PRO A 62 -3.83 1.06 -1.09
CA PRO A 62 -3.87 2.53 -1.00
C PRO A 62 -2.48 3.16 -1.04
N TRP A 63 -1.51 2.60 -0.31
CA TRP A 63 -0.13 3.09 -0.28
C TRP A 63 0.56 2.94 -1.63
N LEU A 64 0.38 1.81 -2.30
CA LEU A 64 0.93 1.58 -3.64
C LEU A 64 0.39 2.62 -4.64
N LEU A 65 -0.92 2.87 -4.62
CA LEU A 65 -1.55 3.88 -5.49
C LEU A 65 -1.09 5.30 -5.15
N LEU A 66 -0.90 5.62 -3.87
CA LEU A 66 -0.36 6.90 -3.42
C LEU A 66 1.08 7.10 -3.92
N ILE A 67 1.95 6.10 -3.79
CA ILE A 67 3.34 6.14 -4.26
C ILE A 67 3.39 6.34 -5.78
N ILE A 68 2.62 5.56 -6.54
CA ILE A 68 2.55 5.69 -8.01
C ILE A 68 2.08 7.10 -8.38
N SER A 69 1.05 7.60 -7.70
CA SER A 69 0.54 8.95 -7.94
C SER A 69 1.55 10.05 -7.60
N ALA A 70 2.28 9.91 -6.49
CA ALA A 70 3.34 10.83 -6.09
C ALA A 70 4.47 10.87 -7.12
N ILE A 71 4.96 9.71 -7.56
CA ILE A 71 5.96 9.57 -8.64
C ILE A 71 5.45 10.28 -9.90
N LEU A 72 4.23 9.96 -10.35
CA LEU A 72 3.68 10.59 -11.55
C LEU A 72 3.54 12.11 -11.41
N ASN A 73 3.21 12.65 -10.23
CA ASN A 73 3.14 14.10 -10.03
C ASN A 73 4.52 14.77 -9.95
N LEU A 74 5.49 14.14 -9.27
CA LEU A 74 6.86 14.64 -9.14
C LEU A 74 7.62 14.65 -10.48
N PHE A 75 7.49 13.59 -11.29
CA PHE A 75 8.22 13.47 -12.55
C PHE A 75 7.52 14.16 -13.74
N ASN A 76 6.21 14.46 -13.68
CA ASN A 76 5.56 15.25 -14.75
C ASN A 76 5.93 16.73 -14.69
N PHE A 77 6.32 17.27 -13.53
CA PHE A 77 6.79 18.65 -13.41
C PHE A 77 8.08 18.91 -14.22
N LYS A 78 8.88 17.87 -14.48
CA LYS A 78 10.13 17.98 -15.26
C LYS A 78 9.93 18.05 -16.78
N LYS A 79 8.71 17.81 -17.28
CA LYS A 79 8.39 17.86 -18.72
C LYS A 79 7.91 19.22 -19.23
N THR A 80 7.88 20.24 -18.40
CA THR A 80 7.72 21.64 -18.84
C THR A 80 9.08 22.19 -19.26
N LYS A 81 9.47 21.90 -20.50
CA LYS A 81 10.41 22.68 -21.31
C LYS A 81 9.98 22.61 -22.76
#